data_AF-A0A9D4FY85-F1
#
_entry.id   AF-A0A9D4FY85-F1
#
_cell.length_a   1.000
_cell.length_b   1.000
_cell.length_c   1.000
_cell.angle_alpha   90.00
_cell.angle_beta   90.00
_cell.angle_gamma   90.00
#
_symmetry.space_group_name_H-M   'P 1'
#
loop_
_entity.id
_entity.type
_entity.pdbx_description
1 polymer ?
#
loop_
_entity_poly.entity_id
_entity_poly.type
_entity_poly.pdbx_seq_one_letter_code
_entity_poly.pdbx_strand_id
1 'polypeptide(L)'
;MSLRRVPLRLQDRVIKWFDYLCMCNKSTDEEKTLSILPDKLKAEKVIHVHLDTLKRVEIFQQTEAGFLFELVLNLDPDSTSPGDYICRKGESITE
;
A
#
# COMPACT_ATOMS: atom_id res chain seq x y z
N MET A 1 -9.79 -13.65 -19.20
CA MET A 1 -10.20 -14.52 -18.08
C MET A 1 -11.05 -15.73 -18.52
N SER A 2 -10.84 -16.28 -19.73
CA SER A 2 -11.64 -17.40 -20.27
C SER A 2 -11.06 -18.78 -19.96
N LEU A 3 -9.78 -18.87 -19.57
CA LEU A 3 -9.05 -20.14 -19.45
C LEU A 3 -9.40 -20.98 -18.21
N ARG A 4 -10.08 -20.42 -17.20
CA ARG A 4 -10.35 -21.11 -15.92
C ARG A 4 -11.81 -21.11 -15.46
N ARG A 5 -12.78 -20.77 -16.34
CA ARG A 5 -14.22 -20.65 -15.99
C ARG A 5 -14.44 -19.85 -14.69
N VAL A 6 -13.82 -18.68 -14.60
CA VAL A 6 -13.96 -17.80 -13.43
C VAL A 6 -15.39 -17.24 -13.39
N PRO A 7 -16.09 -17.23 -12.24
CA PRO A 7 -17.43 -16.65 -12.13
C PRO A 7 -17.46 -15.18 -12.57
N LEU A 8 -18.51 -14.76 -13.28
CA LEU A 8 -18.66 -13.39 -13.79
C LEU A 8 -18.48 -12.31 -12.70
N ARG A 9 -18.97 -12.57 -11.48
CA ARG A 9 -18.80 -11.67 -10.33
C ARG A 9 -17.33 -11.44 -9.95
N LEU A 10 -16.50 -12.46 -10.10
CA LEU A 10 -15.08 -12.37 -9.75
C LEU A 10 -14.29 -11.70 -10.88
N GLN A 11 -14.71 -11.89 -12.14
CA GLN A 11 -14.16 -11.14 -13.27
C GLN A 11 -14.46 -9.63 -13.13
N ASP A 12 -15.69 -9.27 -12.78
CA ASP A 12 -16.10 -7.88 -12.56
C ASP A 12 -15.33 -7.21 -11.40
N ARG A 13 -15.07 -7.95 -10.32
CA ARG A 13 -14.21 -7.46 -9.22
C ARG A 13 -12.77 -7.18 -9.65
N VAL A 14 -12.18 -8.08 -10.45
CA VAL A 14 -10.80 -7.88 -10.93
C VAL A 14 -10.71 -6.70 -11.91
N ILE A 15 -11.71 -6.52 -12.78
CA ILE A 15 -11.79 -5.37 -13.67
C ILE A 15 -11.89 -4.07 -12.86
N LYS A 16 -12.81 -3.99 -11.89
CA LYS A 16 -12.97 -2.83 -11.00
C LYS A 16 -11.71 -2.51 -10.20
N TRP A 17 -11.00 -3.53 -9.74
CA TRP A 17 -9.72 -3.33 -9.05
C TRP A 17 -8.65 -2.75 -9.99
N PHE A 18 -8.60 -3.22 -11.24
CA PHE A 18 -7.67 -2.69 -12.24
C PHE A 18 -8.00 -1.23 -12.61
N ASP A 19 -9.28 -0.92 -12.80
CA ASP A 19 -9.74 0.46 -13.05
C ASP A 19 -9.37 1.38 -11.87
N TYR A 20 -9.55 0.90 -10.63
CA TYR A 20 -9.15 1.63 -9.42
C TYR A 20 -7.64 1.87 -9.36
N LEU A 21 -6.81 0.86 -9.65
CA LEU A 21 -5.35 1.01 -9.70
C LEU A 21 -4.92 2.06 -10.73
N CYS A 22 -5.54 2.07 -11.91
CA CYS A 22 -5.32 3.08 -12.94
C CYS A 22 -5.74 4.48 -12.47
N MET A 23 -6.92 4.62 -11.84
CA MET A 23 -7.40 5.91 -11.31
C MET A 23 -6.49 6.47 -10.21
N CYS A 24 -5.89 5.61 -9.40
CA CYS A 24 -4.97 6.00 -8.33
C CYS A 24 -3.54 6.30 -8.80
N ASN A 25 -3.26 6.31 -10.11
CA ASN A 25 -1.90 6.38 -10.69
C ASN A 25 -0.95 5.25 -10.21
N LYS A 26 -1.49 4.21 -9.57
CA LYS A 26 -0.76 3.03 -9.08
C LYS A 26 -0.56 1.97 -10.16
N SER A 27 -1.08 2.19 -11.37
CA SER A 27 -0.81 1.35 -12.54
C SER A 27 0.60 1.55 -13.11
N THR A 28 1.29 2.61 -12.69
CA THR A 28 2.69 2.83 -13.02
C THR A 28 3.53 2.04 -12.04
N ASP A 29 4.50 1.31 -12.55
CA ASP A 29 5.46 0.53 -11.78
C ASP A 29 6.35 1.49 -10.97
N GLU A 30 5.82 1.97 -9.85
CA GLU A 30 6.53 2.85 -8.93
C GLU A 30 7.79 2.14 -8.46
N GLU A 31 7.74 0.82 -8.20
CA GLU A 31 8.93 0.01 -7.90
C GLU A 31 10.01 0.06 -9.00
N LYS A 32 9.67 -0.16 -10.28
CA LYS A 32 10.66 -0.07 -11.36
C LYS A 32 11.23 1.34 -11.53
N THR A 33 10.40 2.38 -11.36
CA THR A 33 10.87 3.77 -11.44
C THR A 33 11.75 4.12 -10.24
N LEU A 34 11.40 3.62 -9.05
CA LEU A 34 12.15 3.79 -7.81
C LEU A 34 13.44 2.98 -7.82
N SER A 35 13.50 1.81 -8.47
CA SER A 35 14.70 0.96 -8.55
C SER A 35 15.88 1.65 -9.24
N ILE A 36 15.60 2.65 -10.09
CA ILE A 36 16.60 3.45 -10.82
C ILE A 36 17.19 4.55 -9.93
N LEU A 37 16.51 4.93 -8.84
CA LEU A 37 17.02 5.95 -7.93
C LEU A 37 18.06 5.37 -6.97
N PRO A 38 19.08 6.15 -6.56
CA PRO A 38 19.93 5.82 -5.43
C PRO A 38 19.11 5.61 -4.15
N ASP A 39 19.49 4.66 -3.30
CA ASP A 39 18.72 4.27 -2.10
C ASP A 39 18.43 5.45 -1.14
N LYS A 40 19.32 6.44 -1.09
CA LYS A 40 19.13 7.67 -0.30
C LYS A 40 17.93 8.50 -0.76
N LEU A 41 17.67 8.57 -2.07
CA LEU A 41 16.56 9.33 -2.63
C LEU A 41 15.24 8.54 -2.59
N LYS A 42 15.31 7.21 -2.67
CA LYS A 42 14.15 6.34 -2.41
C LYS A 42 13.65 6.52 -0.97
N ALA A 43 14.58 6.47 -0.02
CA ALA A 43 14.27 6.67 1.40
C ALA A 43 13.61 8.04 1.61
N GLU A 44 14.20 9.12 1.09
CA GLU A 44 13.68 10.48 1.27
C GLU A 44 12.23 10.66 0.77
N LYS A 45 11.88 10.05 -0.36
CA LYS A 45 10.50 10.11 -0.89
C LYS A 45 9.51 9.28 -0.07
N VAL A 46 9.87 8.04 0.30
CA VAL A 46 9.02 7.17 1.13
C VAL A 46 8.77 7.83 2.50
N ILE A 47 9.83 8.40 3.08
CA ILE A 47 9.74 9.22 4.28
C ILE A 47 8.77 10.38 4.05
N HIS A 48 8.97 11.21 3.03
CA HIS A 48 8.17 12.43 2.88
C HIS A 48 6.68 12.14 2.66
N VAL A 49 6.34 11.06 1.94
CA VAL A 49 4.94 10.67 1.65
C VAL A 49 4.24 10.05 2.86
N HIS A 50 4.94 9.24 3.65
CA HIS A 50 4.32 8.47 4.74
C HIS A 50 4.46 9.11 6.13
N LEU A 51 5.45 9.97 6.33
CA LEU A 51 5.72 10.59 7.63
C LEU A 51 4.63 11.60 8.03
N ASP A 52 4.00 12.28 7.08
CA ASP A 52 2.82 13.12 7.34
C ASP A 52 1.60 12.29 7.76
N THR A 53 1.49 11.05 7.29
CA THR A 53 0.43 10.12 7.72
C THR A 53 0.65 9.69 9.17
N LEU A 54 1.88 9.32 9.53
CA LEU A 54 2.22 8.93 10.91
C LEU A 54 2.08 10.07 11.91
N LYS A 55 2.47 11.30 11.54
CA LYS A 55 2.30 12.50 12.39
C LYS A 55 0.85 12.80 12.75
N ARG A 56 -0.11 12.35 11.93
CA ARG A 56 -1.55 12.53 12.20
C ARG A 56 -2.10 11.52 13.19
N VAL A 57 -1.37 10.44 13.49
CA VAL A 57 -1.79 9.41 14.43
C VAL A 57 -1.46 9.87 15.86
N GLU A 58 -2.46 9.88 16.73
CA GLU A 58 -2.36 10.44 18.08
C GLU A 58 -1.25 9.79 18.93
N ILE A 59 -1.08 8.47 18.82
CA ILE A 59 -0.05 7.72 19.58
C ILE A 59 1.38 8.09 19.19
N PHE A 60 1.59 8.73 18.03
CA PHE A 60 2.89 9.10 17.49
C PHE A 60 3.20 10.61 17.60
N GLN A 61 2.32 11.41 18.21
CA GLN A 61 2.51 12.88 18.26
C GLN A 61 3.69 13.32 19.13
N GLN A 62 4.11 12.52 20.11
CA GLN A 62 5.20 12.82 21.04
C GLN A 62 6.46 11.98 20.78
N THR A 63 6.52 11.24 19.68
CA THR A 63 7.70 10.43 19.34
C THR A 63 8.72 11.25 18.56
N GLU A 64 10.00 10.95 18.78
CA GLU A 64 11.10 11.59 18.07
C GLU A 64 11.03 11.32 16.56
N ALA A 65 11.49 12.27 15.76
CA ALA A 65 11.50 12.12 14.30
C ALA A 65 12.26 10.84 13.88
N GLY A 66 13.40 10.54 14.53
CA GLY A 66 14.20 9.33 14.25
C GLY A 66 13.42 8.02 14.39
N PHE A 67 12.54 7.93 15.39
CA PHE A 67 11.65 6.77 15.56
C PHE A 67 10.63 6.67 14.42
N LEU A 68 10.05 7.79 14.01
CA LEU A 68 9.12 7.83 12.88
C LEU A 68 9.80 7.44 11.57
N PHE A 69 11.06 7.84 11.36
CA PHE A 69 11.87 7.44 10.21
C PHE A 69 12.04 5.91 10.16
N GLU A 70 12.48 5.30 11.26
CA GLU A 70 12.60 3.83 11.37
C GLU A 70 11.26 3.13 11.14
N LEU A 71 10.17 3.67 11.69
CA LEU A 71 8.84 3.08 11.51
C LEU A 71 8.39 3.11 10.04
N VAL A 72 8.59 4.23 9.33
CA VAL A 72 8.28 4.34 7.90
C VAL A 72 9.07 3.32 7.07
N LEU A 73 10.34 3.09 7.40
CA LEU A 73 11.17 2.13 6.66
C LEU A 73 10.73 0.68 6.84
N ASN A 74 10.00 0.37 7.92
CA ASN A 74 9.45 -0.96 8.20
C ASN A 74 7.97 -1.11 7.84
N LEU A 75 7.35 -0.09 7.21
CA LEU A 75 5.94 -0.10 6.83
C LEU A 75 5.76 -0.49 5.36
N ASP A 76 5.07 -1.59 5.12
CA ASP A 76 4.64 -2.01 3.78
C ASP A 76 3.20 -1.56 3.51
N PRO A 77 2.96 -0.62 2.58
CA PRO A 77 1.62 -0.17 2.26
C PRO A 77 0.89 -1.22 1.42
N ASP A 78 -0.13 -1.87 1.99
CA ASP A 78 -1.01 -2.78 1.27
C ASP A 78 -2.21 -2.02 0.64
N SER A 79 -2.61 -2.43 -0.57
CA SER A 79 -3.75 -1.87 -1.28
C SER A 79 -4.87 -2.89 -1.43
N THR A 80 -5.93 -2.73 -0.62
CA THR A 80 -7.14 -3.55 -0.71
C THR A 80 -8.20 -2.90 -1.60
N SER A 81 -8.96 -3.72 -2.34
CA SER A 81 -10.02 -3.19 -3.21
C SER A 81 -11.25 -2.70 -2.40
N PRO A 82 -11.99 -1.69 -2.89
CA PRO A 82 -13.20 -1.24 -2.21
C PRO A 82 -14.23 -2.36 -2.04
N GLY A 83 -14.63 -2.63 -0.79
CA GLY A 83 -15.59 -3.69 -0.45
C GLY A 83 -14.95 -5.04 -0.12
N ASP A 84 -13.62 -5.16 -0.18
CA ASP A 84 -12.91 -6.33 0.32
C ASP A 84 -12.67 -6.25 1.84
N TYR A 85 -12.66 -7.41 2.48
CA TYR A 85 -12.35 -7.54 3.90
C TYR A 85 -10.84 -7.62 4.08
N ILE A 86 -10.28 -6.75 4.93
CA ILE A 86 -8.86 -6.78 5.32
C ILE A 86 -8.59 -7.96 6.26
N CYS A 87 -9.48 -8.18 7.25
CA CYS A 87 -9.40 -9.30 8.19
C CYS A 87 -10.80 -9.86 8.46
N ARG A 88 -10.91 -11.15 8.78
CA ARG A 88 -12.15 -11.78 9.23
C ARG A 88 -12.06 -12.21 10.69
N LYS A 89 -13.21 -12.22 11.35
CA LYS A 89 -13.30 -12.68 12.74
C LYS A 89 -12.83 -14.13 12.84
N GLY A 90 -11.83 -14.38 13.68
CA GLY A 90 -11.25 -15.70 13.90
C GLY A 90 -10.06 -16.05 12.99
N GLU A 91 -9.68 -15.15 12.07
CA GLU A 91 -8.38 -15.25 11.40
C GLU A 91 -7.28 -14.78 12.36
N SER A 92 -6.23 -15.58 12.48
CA SER A 92 -4.98 -15.14 13.10
C SER A 92 -4.29 -14.18 12.14
N ILE A 93 -4.07 -12.95 12.58
CA ILE A 93 -3.24 -11.99 11.87
C ILE A 93 -1.79 -12.39 12.19
N THR A 94 -1.13 -13.07 11.26
CA THR A 94 0.32 -13.29 11.28
C THR A 94 0.89 -12.65 10.02
N GLU A 95 1.95 -11.85 10.22
CA GLU A 95 2.66 -11.01 9.24
C GLU A 95 2.72 -11.57 7.81
#